data_AF-A0A222SUJ7-F1
#
_entry.id   AF-A0A222SUJ7-F1
#
_cell.length_a   1.000
_cell.length_b   1.000
_cell.length_c   1.000
_cell.angle_alpha   90.00
_cell.angle_beta   90.00
_cell.angle_gamma   90.00
#
_symmetry.space_group_name_H-M   'P 1'
#
loop_
_entity.id
_entity.type
_entity.pdbx_description
1 polymer ?
#
loop_
_entity_poly.entity_id
_entity_poly.type
_entity_poly.pdbx_seq_one_letter_code
_entity_poly.pdbx_strand_id
1 'polypeptide(L)'
;MWTVGWPTGHVRSAGSGPLALAVIGDCGADDQQLRQALTTVRASDWNALTCWPGSYLTIARSGESLAVIGDLAGQHPVYWRAEATGTWWSTSAAALAALDGAPFDPAVLAAHLALAQPDVLGQRSLFRAVSRVPTGHLLLVTPDGANTVRYEPVNYQPLNLPDAAPRVRAEGNPYLTMAGLRPDLWAPGHSTPATAAVIQQDGVIVADHRDSPSLTVLRAWLAEWESAGRPAPEVHPPLLARREDGQGPVGWDLRLAGAPETCAGP
;
A
#
# COMPACT_ATOMS: atom_id res chain seq x y z
N MET A 1 19.79 14.53 7.09
CA MET A 1 19.28 13.24 6.59
C MET A 1 20.32 12.19 6.91
N TRP A 2 19.92 11.06 7.45
CA TRP A 2 20.81 9.93 7.71
C TRP A 2 20.31 8.76 6.88
N THR A 3 21.19 8.19 6.07
CA THR A 3 20.94 6.94 5.32
C THR A 3 21.86 5.87 5.89
N VAL A 4 21.38 4.64 6.02
CA VAL A 4 22.16 3.51 6.54
C VAL A 4 22.04 2.35 5.55
N GLY A 5 23.17 1.72 5.21
CA GLY A 5 23.18 0.51 4.37
C GLY A 5 23.10 0.72 2.84
N TRP A 6 23.13 1.96 2.35
CA TRP A 6 23.12 2.25 0.91
C TRP A 6 24.53 2.34 0.33
N PRO A 7 24.83 1.70 -0.82
CA PRO A 7 26.11 1.90 -1.48
C PRO A 7 26.24 3.36 -1.94
N THR A 8 27.45 3.91 -1.85
CA THR A 8 27.74 5.35 -2.05
C THR A 8 27.35 5.92 -3.42
N GLY A 9 27.04 5.07 -4.42
CA GLY A 9 26.53 5.48 -5.74
C GLY A 9 25.01 5.65 -5.84
N HIS A 10 24.24 5.16 -4.87
CA HIS A 10 22.77 5.19 -4.91
C HIS A 10 22.20 6.35 -4.09
N VAL A 11 23.03 7.24 -3.53
CA VAL A 11 22.57 8.46 -2.86
C VAL A 11 23.18 9.65 -3.58
N ARG A 12 22.35 10.45 -4.23
CA ARG A 12 22.79 11.63 -4.98
C ARG A 12 21.96 12.83 -4.62
N SER A 13 22.57 14.01 -4.59
CA SER A 13 21.91 15.23 -4.14
C SER A 13 22.39 16.47 -4.87
N ALA A 14 21.49 17.44 -4.99
CA ALA A 14 21.77 18.79 -5.46
C ALA A 14 21.18 19.81 -4.47
N GLY A 15 21.79 20.99 -4.38
CA GLY A 15 21.30 22.06 -3.52
C GLY A 15 21.66 23.44 -4.05
N SER A 16 20.82 24.42 -3.75
CA SER A 16 21.04 25.84 -4.05
C SER A 16 20.23 26.71 -3.11
N GLY A 17 20.91 27.39 -2.17
CA GLY A 17 20.27 28.21 -1.15
C GLY A 17 19.27 27.40 -0.30
N PRO A 18 17.99 27.80 -0.22
CA PRO A 18 16.97 27.10 0.57
C PRO A 18 16.44 25.82 -0.12
N LEU A 19 16.91 25.53 -1.34
CA LEU A 19 16.46 24.37 -2.11
C LEU A 19 17.46 23.22 -1.96
N ALA A 20 16.93 22.03 -1.70
CA ALA A 20 17.72 20.81 -1.76
C ALA A 20 16.88 19.67 -2.37
N LEU A 21 17.56 18.77 -3.06
CA LEU A 21 16.99 17.56 -3.61
C LEU A 21 17.97 16.42 -3.35
N ALA A 22 17.46 15.31 -2.85
CA ALA A 22 18.20 14.06 -2.74
C ALA A 22 17.38 12.93 -3.36
N VAL A 23 18.05 12.04 -4.08
CA VAL A 23 17.49 10.79 -4.59
C VAL A 23 18.27 9.62 -3.97
N ILE A 24 17.55 8.59 -3.53
CA ILE A 24 18.11 7.39 -2.90
C ILE A 24 17.58 6.17 -3.64
N GLY A 25 18.45 5.35 -4.20
CA GLY A 25 18.11 4.17 -5.02
C GLY A 25 18.62 4.26 -6.45
N ASP A 26 18.03 3.45 -7.32
CA ASP A 26 18.36 3.39 -8.74
C ASP A 26 17.60 4.46 -9.51
N CYS A 27 18.09 5.70 -9.43
CA CYS A 27 17.53 6.83 -10.19
C CYS A 27 18.31 7.02 -11.49
N GLY A 28 17.61 7.13 -12.62
CA GLY A 28 18.22 7.36 -13.93
C GLY A 28 18.51 8.82 -14.27
N ALA A 29 18.16 9.78 -13.41
CA ALA A 29 18.58 11.18 -13.58
C ALA A 29 20.10 11.30 -13.42
N ASP A 30 20.78 12.15 -14.17
CA ASP A 30 22.17 12.53 -13.90
C ASP A 30 22.27 13.75 -12.95
N ASP A 31 23.50 14.10 -12.54
CA ASP A 31 23.72 15.21 -11.60
C ASP A 31 23.33 16.58 -12.18
N GLN A 32 23.35 16.75 -13.50
CA GLN A 32 22.91 17.97 -14.15
C GLN A 32 21.38 18.07 -14.10
N GLN A 33 20.68 16.98 -14.37
CA GLN A 33 19.23 16.87 -14.24
C GLN A 33 18.78 17.11 -12.79
N LEU A 34 19.49 16.57 -11.79
CA LEU A 34 19.20 16.86 -10.37
C LEU A 34 19.36 18.34 -10.03
N ARG A 35 20.40 19.02 -10.56
CA ARG A 35 20.59 20.47 -10.38
C ARG A 35 19.48 21.27 -11.07
N GLN A 36 19.08 20.87 -12.27
CA GLN A 36 17.99 21.52 -13.01
C GLN A 36 16.65 21.34 -12.28
N ALA A 37 16.41 20.17 -11.68
CA ALA A 37 15.19 19.85 -10.93
C ALA A 37 14.98 20.70 -9.67
N LEU A 38 15.97 21.49 -9.22
CA LEU A 38 15.75 22.46 -8.16
C LEU A 38 14.70 23.52 -8.53
N THR A 39 14.51 23.81 -9.82
CA THR A 39 13.40 24.68 -10.27
C THR A 39 12.05 24.03 -10.03
N THR A 40 11.93 22.73 -10.29
CA THR A 40 10.77 21.89 -9.98
C THR A 40 10.49 21.83 -8.48
N VAL A 41 11.53 21.67 -7.65
CA VAL A 41 11.42 21.72 -6.18
C VAL A 41 10.87 23.07 -5.71
N ARG A 42 11.35 24.18 -6.29
CA ARG A 42 10.84 25.52 -5.98
C ARG A 42 9.36 25.67 -6.34
N ALA A 43 8.95 25.13 -7.50
CA ALA A 43 7.58 25.18 -7.98
C ALA A 43 6.63 24.21 -7.27
N SER A 44 7.16 23.31 -6.41
CA SER A 44 6.39 22.23 -5.77
C SER A 44 5.71 21.28 -6.76
N ASP A 45 6.32 21.10 -7.94
CA ASP A 45 5.84 20.16 -8.96
C ASP A 45 6.38 18.75 -8.70
N TRP A 46 5.80 18.08 -7.72
CA TRP A 46 6.31 16.83 -7.19
C TRP A 46 6.22 15.65 -8.16
N ASN A 47 5.23 15.66 -9.07
CA ASN A 47 5.06 14.64 -10.09
C ASN A 47 6.28 14.58 -11.02
N ALA A 48 6.77 15.74 -11.47
CA ALA A 48 7.96 15.80 -12.33
C ALA A 48 9.22 15.20 -11.69
N LEU A 49 9.31 15.17 -10.34
CA LEU A 49 10.42 14.53 -9.62
C LEU A 49 10.32 13.00 -9.53
N THR A 50 9.26 12.40 -10.08
CA THR A 50 9.03 10.94 -10.11
C THR A 50 9.08 10.35 -11.52
N CYS A 51 9.33 11.18 -12.54
CA CYS A 51 9.31 10.78 -13.95
C CYS A 51 10.66 10.25 -14.47
N TRP A 52 11.72 10.21 -13.65
CA TRP A 52 12.98 9.58 -14.06
C TRP A 52 12.86 8.06 -14.01
N PRO A 53 13.55 7.34 -14.92
CA PRO A 53 13.50 5.88 -14.91
C PRO A 53 14.18 5.30 -13.67
N GLY A 54 13.61 4.21 -13.15
CA GLY A 54 14.16 3.43 -12.05
C GLY A 54 13.31 3.46 -10.77
N SER A 55 13.85 2.95 -9.67
CA SER A 55 13.18 2.87 -8.36
C SER A 55 14.00 3.61 -7.32
N TYR A 56 13.46 4.73 -6.84
CA TYR A 56 14.17 5.63 -5.95
C TYR A 56 13.20 6.38 -5.04
N LEU A 57 13.70 6.72 -3.85
CA LEU A 57 13.11 7.66 -2.92
C LEU A 57 13.58 9.07 -3.28
N THR A 58 12.67 10.04 -3.35
CA THR A 58 12.98 11.45 -3.57
C THR A 58 12.69 12.25 -2.30
N ILE A 59 13.66 13.08 -1.90
CA ILE A 59 13.51 13.99 -0.76
C ILE A 59 13.83 15.39 -1.25
N ALA A 60 12.82 16.25 -1.26
CA ALA A 60 12.90 17.61 -1.77
C ALA A 60 12.62 18.61 -0.65
N ARG A 61 13.45 19.63 -0.53
CA ARG A 61 13.31 20.71 0.45
C ARG A 61 13.18 22.05 -0.26
N SER A 62 12.19 22.83 0.14
CA SER A 62 12.01 24.23 -0.28
C SER A 62 11.78 25.09 0.96
N GLY A 63 12.86 25.70 1.47
CA GLY A 63 12.80 26.49 2.71
C GLY A 63 12.53 25.61 3.93
N GLU A 64 11.37 25.81 4.56
CA GLU A 64 10.91 25.04 5.72
C GLU A 64 10.04 23.83 5.35
N SER A 65 9.67 23.70 4.08
CA SER A 65 8.90 22.56 3.59
C SER A 65 9.80 21.42 3.14
N LEU A 66 9.47 20.20 3.54
CA LEU A 66 10.13 18.96 3.14
C LEU A 66 9.11 18.00 2.54
N ALA A 67 9.31 17.61 1.28
CA ALA A 67 8.58 16.53 0.63
C ALA A 67 9.42 15.25 0.62
N VAL A 68 8.83 14.13 1.04
CA VAL A 68 9.44 12.80 0.98
C VAL A 68 8.53 11.90 0.15
N ILE A 69 9.05 11.36 -0.96
CA ILE A 69 8.30 10.68 -2.00
C ILE A 69 8.91 9.29 -2.20
N GLY A 70 8.16 8.23 -1.89
CA GLY A 70 8.53 6.85 -2.23
C GLY A 70 8.38 6.56 -3.72
N ASP A 71 8.90 5.42 -4.19
CA ASP A 71 8.66 5.01 -5.56
C ASP A 71 7.23 4.50 -5.76
N LEU A 72 6.72 4.61 -6.99
CA LEU A 72 5.37 4.15 -7.34
C LEU A 72 5.18 2.65 -7.21
N ALA A 73 6.25 1.84 -7.30
CA ALA A 73 6.15 0.39 -7.12
C ALA A 73 6.17 -0.02 -5.64
N GLY A 74 6.37 0.92 -4.71
CA GLY A 74 6.38 0.67 -3.27
C GLY A 74 7.60 -0.09 -2.76
N GLN A 75 8.71 -0.14 -3.53
CA GLN A 75 9.97 -0.76 -3.11
C GLN A 75 10.68 0.04 -2.00
N HIS A 76 10.50 1.36 -2.01
CA HIS A 76 10.97 2.35 -1.05
C HIS A 76 9.75 2.96 -0.36
N PRO A 77 9.05 2.20 0.50
CA PRO A 77 7.89 2.72 1.22
C PRO A 77 8.31 3.86 2.14
N VAL A 78 7.42 4.82 2.38
CA VAL A 78 7.63 5.89 3.35
C VAL A 78 6.62 5.74 4.48
N TYR A 79 7.13 5.73 5.70
CA TYR A 79 6.34 5.72 6.92
C TYR A 79 6.62 6.97 7.74
N TRP A 80 5.64 7.39 8.51
CA TRP A 80 5.76 8.56 9.35
C TRP A 80 4.90 8.48 10.60
N ARG A 81 5.27 9.27 11.61
CA ARG A 81 4.49 9.51 12.82
C ARG A 81 4.68 10.95 13.27
N ALA A 82 3.60 11.56 13.76
CA ALA A 82 3.66 12.87 14.41
C ALA A 82 3.88 12.68 15.92
N GLU A 83 4.69 13.56 16.49
CA GLU A 83 4.91 13.73 17.93
C GLU A 83 4.77 15.20 18.30
N ALA A 84 4.63 15.50 19.61
CA ALA A 84 4.53 16.87 20.09
C ALA A 84 5.74 17.75 19.70
N THR A 85 6.91 17.13 19.52
CA THR A 85 8.16 17.81 19.19
C THR A 85 8.49 17.84 17.70
N GLY A 86 7.68 17.22 16.84
CA GLY A 86 7.91 17.21 15.40
C GLY A 86 7.42 15.94 14.69
N THR A 87 7.88 15.75 13.46
CA THR A 87 7.53 14.58 12.63
C THR A 87 8.74 13.69 12.42
N TRP A 88 8.57 12.39 12.68
CA TRP A 88 9.53 11.37 12.32
C TRP A 88 9.06 10.64 11.07
N TRP A 89 9.99 10.36 10.15
CA TRP A 89 9.73 9.52 8.99
C TRP A 89 10.88 8.55 8.76
N SER A 90 10.57 7.44 8.11
CA SER A 90 11.54 6.38 7.79
C SER A 90 11.03 5.53 6.63
N THR A 91 11.92 4.82 5.96
CA THR A 91 11.53 3.73 5.06
C THR A 91 11.24 2.42 5.79
N SER A 92 11.39 2.40 7.12
CA SER A 92 11.07 1.26 7.98
C SER A 92 10.02 1.64 9.03
N ALA A 93 8.84 1.03 8.95
CA ALA A 93 7.79 1.19 9.96
C ALA A 93 8.26 0.68 11.34
N ALA A 94 9.03 -0.41 11.35
CA ALA A 94 9.57 -0.99 12.58
C ALA A 94 10.56 -0.04 13.29
N ALA A 95 11.35 0.71 12.52
CA ALA A 95 12.25 1.70 13.10
C ALA A 95 11.48 2.83 13.82
N LEU A 96 10.35 3.27 13.28
CA LEU A 96 9.50 4.27 13.91
C LEU A 96 8.71 3.71 15.11
N ALA A 97 8.30 2.45 15.04
CA ALA A 97 7.65 1.76 16.15
C ALA A 97 8.62 1.52 17.33
N ALA A 98 9.90 1.28 17.04
CA ALA A 98 10.92 1.07 18.07
C ALA A 98 11.22 2.32 18.92
N LEU A 99 10.81 3.52 18.48
CA LEU A 99 11.00 4.76 19.25
C LEU A 99 10.26 4.72 20.59
N ASP A 100 9.10 4.07 20.66
CA ASP A 100 8.26 3.97 21.86
C ASP A 100 7.66 2.57 22.11
N GLY A 101 8.03 1.58 21.29
CA GLY A 101 7.49 0.22 21.37
C GLY A 101 6.04 0.12 20.87
N ALA A 102 5.65 0.92 19.88
CA ALA A 102 4.31 0.89 19.32
C ALA A 102 3.88 -0.55 18.93
N PRO A 103 2.71 -1.01 19.40
CA PRO A 103 2.29 -2.40 19.19
C PRO A 103 1.89 -2.65 17.73
N PHE A 104 1.95 -3.91 17.33
CA PHE A 104 1.38 -4.36 16.06
C PHE A 104 -0.13 -4.10 15.98
N ASP A 105 -0.62 -3.94 14.76
CA ASP A 105 -2.04 -3.95 14.44
C ASP A 105 -2.42 -5.32 13.83
N PRO A 106 -3.03 -6.23 14.62
CA PRO A 106 -3.33 -7.59 14.16
C PRO A 106 -4.27 -7.64 12.95
N ALA A 107 -5.18 -6.65 12.84
CA ALA A 107 -6.11 -6.59 11.72
C ALA A 107 -5.40 -6.21 10.42
N VAL A 108 -4.46 -5.25 10.48
CA VAL A 108 -3.62 -4.88 9.34
C VAL A 108 -2.70 -6.04 8.95
N LEU A 109 -2.14 -6.74 9.94
CA LEU A 109 -1.28 -7.91 9.69
C LEU A 109 -2.05 -9.04 9.00
N ALA A 110 -3.25 -9.38 9.49
CA ALA A 110 -4.10 -10.38 8.86
C ALA A 110 -4.46 -9.98 7.42
N ALA A 111 -4.84 -8.71 7.20
CA ALA A 111 -5.14 -8.21 5.87
C ALA A 111 -3.91 -8.21 4.93
N HIS A 112 -2.73 -7.83 5.43
CA HIS A 112 -1.49 -7.86 4.65
C HIS A 112 -1.13 -9.28 4.18
N LEU A 113 -1.28 -10.26 5.07
CA LEU A 113 -1.02 -11.67 4.78
C LEU A 113 -2.08 -12.27 3.85
N ALA A 114 -3.35 -11.85 3.96
CA ALA A 114 -4.43 -12.33 3.12
C ALA A 114 -4.41 -11.76 1.70
N LEU A 115 -4.03 -10.49 1.54
CA LEU A 115 -4.20 -9.76 0.29
C LEU A 115 -2.90 -9.54 -0.47
N ALA A 116 -1.73 -9.59 0.19
CA ALA A 116 -0.41 -9.35 -0.41
C ALA A 116 -0.32 -8.05 -1.25
N GLN A 117 -1.21 -7.07 -1.00
CA GLN A 117 -1.31 -5.81 -1.74
C GLN A 117 -1.16 -4.63 -0.75
N PRO A 118 -0.09 -3.82 -0.86
CA PRO A 118 0.19 -2.77 0.13
C PRO A 118 -0.81 -1.61 0.10
N ASP A 119 -1.49 -1.38 -1.02
CA ASP A 119 -2.41 -0.25 -1.19
C ASP A 119 -3.80 -0.47 -0.60
N VAL A 120 -4.19 -1.73 -0.33
CA VAL A 120 -5.47 -2.03 0.36
C VAL A 120 -5.55 -1.31 1.70
N LEU A 121 -4.40 -1.22 2.38
CA LEU A 121 -4.31 -0.71 3.74
C LEU A 121 -4.29 0.82 3.79
N GLY A 122 -4.24 1.48 2.62
CA GLY A 122 -4.16 2.93 2.51
C GLY A 122 -3.00 3.49 3.32
N GLN A 123 -3.33 4.33 4.32
CA GLN A 123 -2.34 4.95 5.21
C GLN A 123 -1.99 4.08 6.43
N ARG A 124 -2.60 2.91 6.61
CA ARG A 124 -2.31 2.05 7.77
C ARG A 124 -0.99 1.32 7.57
N SER A 125 -0.19 1.23 8.63
CA SER A 125 0.99 0.35 8.68
C SER A 125 0.74 -0.84 9.59
N LEU A 126 1.68 -1.80 9.63
CA LEU A 126 1.63 -2.96 10.53
C LEU A 126 1.70 -2.56 12.01
N PHE A 127 2.11 -1.34 12.33
CA PHE A 127 2.22 -0.83 13.70
C PHE A 127 1.19 0.27 13.95
N ARG A 128 0.59 0.24 15.14
CA ARG A 128 -0.28 1.34 15.59
C ARG A 128 0.54 2.63 15.70
N ALA A 129 -0.10 3.78 15.53
CA ALA A 129 0.53 5.11 15.57
C ALA A 129 1.61 5.38 14.50
N VAL A 130 1.91 4.42 13.62
CA VAL A 130 2.77 4.62 12.45
C VAL A 130 1.90 4.61 11.19
N SER A 131 1.96 5.69 10.43
CA SER A 131 1.23 5.85 9.18
C SER A 131 2.14 5.53 7.99
N ARG A 132 1.58 4.95 6.94
CA ARG A 132 2.22 4.76 5.63
C ARG A 132 1.81 5.90 4.70
N VAL A 133 2.75 6.38 3.89
CA VAL A 133 2.44 7.22 2.72
C VAL A 133 1.90 6.32 1.60
N PRO A 134 0.66 6.51 1.12
CA PRO A 134 0.13 5.68 0.06
C PRO A 134 0.86 5.88 -1.27
N THR A 135 0.79 4.91 -2.17
CA THR A 135 1.32 5.04 -3.52
C THR A 135 0.70 6.26 -4.24
N GLY A 136 1.50 6.97 -5.03
CA GLY A 136 1.08 8.22 -5.70
C GLY A 136 0.90 9.43 -4.75
N HIS A 137 1.34 9.29 -3.49
CA HIS A 137 1.37 10.35 -2.50
C HIS A 137 2.78 10.58 -1.97
N LEU A 138 2.98 11.76 -1.39
CA LEU A 138 4.18 12.14 -0.68
C LEU A 138 3.85 12.54 0.75
N LEU A 139 4.83 12.43 1.63
CA LEU A 139 4.78 13.10 2.93
C LEU A 139 5.26 14.53 2.77
N LEU A 140 4.39 15.51 3.04
CA LEU A 140 4.74 16.92 3.10
C LEU A 140 4.83 17.33 4.56
N VAL A 141 6.02 17.74 5.00
CA VAL A 141 6.27 18.29 6.33
C VAL A 141 6.48 19.80 6.18
N THR A 142 5.70 20.59 6.90
CA THR A 142 5.77 22.04 6.97
C THR A 142 5.82 22.48 8.44
N PRO A 143 6.02 23.78 8.75
CA PRO A 143 5.91 24.28 10.12
C PRO A 143 4.54 24.00 10.77
N ASP A 144 3.48 23.86 9.98
CA ASP A 144 2.11 23.61 10.46
C ASP A 144 1.85 22.13 10.78
N GLY A 145 2.75 21.23 10.36
CA GLY A 145 2.64 19.79 10.60
C GLY A 145 2.98 18.95 9.37
N ALA A 146 2.59 17.68 9.41
CA ALA A 146 2.86 16.72 8.35
C ALA A 146 1.57 16.10 7.80
N ASN A 147 1.48 16.04 6.48
CA ASN A 147 0.32 15.48 5.78
C ASN A 147 0.76 14.64 4.57
N THR A 148 -0.03 13.62 4.25
CA THR A 148 0.12 12.90 2.97
C THR A 148 -0.59 13.66 1.87
N VAL A 149 0.14 14.11 0.86
CA VAL A 149 -0.38 14.87 -0.29
C VAL A 149 -0.29 14.02 -1.54
N ARG A 150 -1.37 13.93 -2.31
CA ARG A 150 -1.34 13.26 -3.61
C ARG A 150 -0.56 14.11 -4.61
N TYR A 151 0.42 13.53 -5.30
CA TYR A 151 1.14 14.22 -6.38
C TYR A 151 0.77 13.68 -7.77
N GLU A 152 0.24 12.46 -7.85
CA GLU A 152 -0.22 11.88 -9.11
C GLU A 152 -1.68 12.29 -9.38
N PRO A 153 -1.99 13.04 -10.45
CA PRO A 153 -3.35 13.41 -10.77
C PRO A 153 -4.15 12.17 -11.21
N VAL A 154 -5.29 11.92 -10.56
CA VAL A 154 -6.22 10.85 -10.99
C VAL A 154 -7.06 11.35 -12.16
N ASN A 155 -6.52 11.24 -13.36
CA ASN A 155 -7.29 11.34 -14.61
C ASN A 155 -7.46 9.95 -15.23
N TYR A 156 -7.80 8.94 -14.42
CA TYR A 156 -8.38 7.73 -15.00
C TYR A 156 -9.79 8.08 -15.45
N GLN A 157 -10.03 8.11 -16.76
CA GLN A 157 -11.39 8.12 -17.26
C GLN A 157 -12.10 6.88 -16.68
N PRO A 158 -13.24 7.05 -15.98
CA PRO A 158 -14.02 5.92 -15.51
C PRO A 158 -14.37 5.04 -16.72
N LEU A 159 -13.82 3.82 -16.74
CA LEU A 159 -14.17 2.81 -17.73
C LEU A 159 -15.32 1.98 -17.16
N ASN A 160 -16.30 1.66 -18.00
CA ASN A 160 -17.29 0.67 -17.60
C ASN A 160 -16.58 -0.68 -17.42
N LEU A 161 -17.01 -1.46 -16.43
CA LEU A 161 -16.37 -2.74 -16.10
C LEU A 161 -16.21 -3.68 -17.31
N PRO A 162 -17.18 -3.78 -18.26
CA PRO A 162 -16.99 -4.58 -19.48
C PRO A 162 -15.79 -4.13 -20.33
N ASP A 163 -15.50 -2.83 -20.37
CA ASP A 163 -14.39 -2.24 -21.12
C ASP A 163 -13.05 -2.38 -20.36
N ALA A 164 -13.08 -2.36 -19.02
CA ALA A 164 -11.90 -2.48 -18.16
C ALA A 164 -11.48 -3.94 -17.90
N ALA A 165 -12.43 -4.88 -17.93
CA ALA A 165 -12.21 -6.28 -17.60
C ALA A 165 -11.07 -6.93 -18.39
N PRO A 166 -10.88 -6.71 -19.71
CA PRO A 166 -9.73 -7.26 -20.43
C PRO A 166 -8.35 -6.89 -19.85
N ARG A 167 -8.21 -5.69 -19.28
CA ARG A 167 -6.94 -5.22 -18.70
C ARG A 167 -6.70 -5.82 -17.32
N VAL A 168 -7.73 -5.87 -16.48
CA VAL A 168 -7.68 -6.53 -15.15
C VAL A 168 -7.33 -8.02 -15.30
N ARG A 169 -7.86 -8.69 -16.34
CA ARG A 169 -7.60 -10.10 -16.63
C ARG A 169 -6.18 -10.42 -17.09
N ALA A 170 -5.45 -9.44 -17.61
CA ALA A 170 -4.08 -9.62 -18.08
C ALA A 170 -3.04 -9.56 -16.95
N GLU A 171 -3.40 -8.99 -15.79
CA GLU A 171 -2.45 -8.66 -14.70
C GLU A 171 -2.72 -9.44 -13.40
N GLY A 172 -3.83 -10.18 -13.29
CA GLY A 172 -4.25 -10.85 -12.06
C GLY A 172 -3.75 -12.29 -11.88
N ASN A 173 -3.28 -12.60 -10.67
CA ASN A 173 -3.25 -13.97 -10.15
C ASN A 173 -4.72 -14.43 -9.99
N PRO A 174 -5.14 -15.58 -10.56
CA PRO A 174 -6.54 -16.00 -10.47
C PRO A 174 -6.99 -16.20 -9.01
N TYR A 175 -8.31 -16.14 -8.80
CA TYR A 175 -9.05 -16.53 -7.58
C TYR A 175 -9.36 -15.46 -6.52
N LEU A 176 -8.67 -14.32 -6.43
CA LEU A 176 -9.11 -13.18 -5.60
C LEU A 176 -8.68 -11.87 -6.28
N THR A 177 -9.63 -10.96 -6.49
CA THR A 177 -9.39 -9.72 -7.24
C THR A 177 -9.95 -8.54 -6.46
N MET A 178 -9.21 -7.44 -6.48
CA MET A 178 -9.67 -6.17 -5.97
C MET A 178 -9.61 -5.15 -7.09
N ALA A 179 -10.73 -4.50 -7.39
CA ALA A 179 -10.83 -3.50 -8.44
C ALA A 179 -11.15 -2.12 -7.82
N GLY A 180 -10.37 -1.11 -8.20
CA GLY A 180 -10.74 0.28 -7.98
C GLY A 180 -11.80 0.70 -9.00
N LEU A 181 -13.01 1.02 -8.54
CA LEU A 181 -14.11 1.49 -9.40
C LEU A 181 -14.15 3.03 -9.47
N ARG A 182 -13.72 3.69 -8.38
CA ARG A 182 -13.46 5.14 -8.24
C ARG A 182 -12.30 5.36 -7.24
N PRO A 183 -11.70 6.56 -7.12
CA PRO A 183 -10.55 6.81 -6.25
C PRO A 183 -10.76 6.44 -4.76
N ASP A 184 -12.01 6.42 -4.32
CA ASP A 184 -12.47 6.10 -2.97
C ASP A 184 -13.31 4.80 -2.89
N LEU A 185 -13.60 4.15 -4.02
CA LEU A 185 -14.48 2.99 -4.09
C LEU A 185 -13.72 1.76 -4.59
N TRP A 186 -13.42 0.86 -3.66
CA TRP A 186 -12.77 -0.42 -3.92
C TRP A 186 -13.78 -1.55 -3.79
N ALA A 187 -13.70 -2.52 -4.70
CA ALA A 187 -14.60 -3.65 -4.75
C ALA A 187 -13.80 -4.96 -4.80
N PRO A 188 -13.86 -5.80 -3.74
CA PRO A 188 -13.32 -7.16 -3.78
C PRO A 188 -14.21 -8.07 -4.64
N GLY A 189 -13.64 -9.15 -5.14
CA GLY A 189 -14.36 -10.09 -5.98
C GLY A 189 -13.50 -11.23 -6.51
N HIS A 190 -14.03 -11.88 -7.55
CA HIS A 190 -13.39 -12.98 -8.23
C HIS A 190 -13.12 -12.59 -9.68
N SER A 191 -11.96 -12.97 -10.20
CA SER A 191 -11.70 -12.93 -11.63
C SER A 191 -10.92 -14.15 -12.10
N THR A 192 -11.10 -14.44 -13.38
CA THR A 192 -10.30 -15.37 -14.17
C THR A 192 -9.77 -14.63 -15.40
N PRO A 193 -8.87 -15.22 -16.21
CA PRO A 193 -8.46 -14.61 -17.48
C PRO A 193 -9.61 -14.31 -18.46
N ALA A 194 -10.80 -14.90 -18.25
CA ALA A 194 -11.97 -14.71 -19.11
C ALA A 194 -13.14 -13.93 -18.46
N THR A 195 -13.26 -13.91 -17.14
CA THR A 195 -14.49 -13.45 -16.46
C THR A 195 -14.19 -12.64 -15.19
N ALA A 196 -15.07 -11.74 -14.76
CA ALA A 196 -14.88 -10.98 -13.52
C ALA A 196 -16.19 -10.55 -12.86
N ALA A 197 -16.25 -10.63 -11.52
CA ALA A 197 -17.34 -10.09 -10.73
C ALA A 197 -16.82 -9.55 -9.40
N VAL A 198 -17.35 -8.41 -8.96
CA VAL A 198 -16.95 -7.71 -7.73
C VAL A 198 -18.18 -7.24 -6.94
N ILE A 199 -18.05 -7.11 -5.63
CA ILE A 199 -19.06 -6.53 -4.73
C ILE A 199 -18.58 -5.18 -4.20
N GLN A 200 -19.44 -4.15 -4.30
CA GLN A 200 -19.18 -2.81 -3.79
C GLN A 200 -19.50 -2.72 -2.29
N GLN A 201 -19.01 -1.66 -1.64
CA GLN A 201 -19.23 -1.42 -0.20
C GLN A 201 -20.71 -1.25 0.19
N ASP A 202 -21.55 -0.83 -0.76
CA ASP A 202 -23.00 -0.69 -0.58
C ASP A 202 -23.77 -2.01 -0.84
N GLY A 203 -23.05 -3.10 -1.14
CA GLY A 203 -23.61 -4.41 -1.44
C GLY A 203 -23.99 -4.64 -2.91
N VAL A 204 -23.77 -3.65 -3.79
CA VAL A 204 -24.04 -3.82 -5.22
C VAL A 204 -23.00 -4.76 -5.85
N ILE A 205 -23.47 -5.82 -6.49
CA ILE A 205 -22.61 -6.73 -7.27
C ILE A 205 -22.56 -6.26 -8.71
N VAL A 206 -21.36 -6.12 -9.25
CA VAL A 206 -21.09 -5.80 -10.65
C VAL A 206 -20.34 -6.96 -11.29
N ALA A 207 -20.81 -7.42 -12.45
CA ALA A 207 -20.19 -8.48 -13.21
C ALA A 207 -20.06 -8.08 -14.69
N ASP A 208 -19.11 -8.70 -15.37
CA ASP A 208 -18.87 -8.52 -16.81
C ASP A 208 -20.07 -8.97 -17.67
N HIS A 209 -20.74 -10.06 -17.29
CA HIS A 209 -22.03 -10.45 -17.87
C HIS A 209 -22.92 -11.24 -16.89
N ARG A 210 -24.22 -11.32 -17.20
CA ARG A 210 -25.25 -11.96 -16.35
C ARG A 210 -24.96 -13.40 -15.95
N ASP A 211 -24.31 -14.16 -16.83
CA ASP A 211 -24.04 -15.60 -16.67
C ASP A 211 -22.56 -15.86 -16.36
N SER A 212 -21.86 -14.87 -15.77
CA SER A 212 -20.42 -14.92 -15.50
C SER A 212 -20.05 -16.02 -14.51
N PRO A 213 -19.14 -16.95 -14.85
CA PRO A 213 -18.55 -17.89 -13.90
C PRO A 213 -18.01 -17.22 -12.62
N SER A 214 -17.40 -16.04 -12.74
CA SER A 214 -16.92 -15.28 -11.58
C SER A 214 -18.06 -14.75 -10.71
N LEU A 215 -19.21 -14.40 -11.30
CA LEU A 215 -20.40 -14.02 -10.54
C LEU A 215 -20.95 -15.21 -9.74
N THR A 216 -20.93 -16.41 -10.32
CA THR A 216 -21.34 -17.64 -9.62
C THR A 216 -20.45 -17.92 -8.41
N VAL A 217 -19.13 -17.83 -8.58
CA VAL A 217 -18.17 -18.02 -7.47
C VAL A 217 -18.37 -16.96 -6.38
N LEU A 218 -18.47 -15.68 -6.75
CA LEU A 218 -18.69 -14.60 -5.78
C LEU A 218 -19.99 -14.78 -4.98
N ARG A 219 -21.07 -15.22 -5.63
CA ARG A 219 -22.33 -15.52 -4.95
C ARG A 219 -22.22 -16.72 -4.01
N ALA A 220 -21.44 -17.74 -4.38
CA ALA A 220 -21.19 -18.88 -3.50
C ALA A 220 -20.45 -18.44 -2.23
N TRP A 221 -19.40 -17.61 -2.35
CA TRP A 221 -18.71 -17.05 -1.19
C TRP A 221 -19.63 -16.24 -0.29
N LEU A 222 -20.49 -15.39 -0.86
CA LEU A 222 -21.45 -14.62 -0.08
C LEU A 222 -22.46 -15.53 0.63
N ALA A 223 -22.95 -16.58 -0.03
CA ALA A 223 -23.85 -17.56 0.58
C ALA A 223 -23.18 -18.35 1.72
N GLU A 224 -21.91 -18.70 1.56
CA GLU A 224 -21.10 -19.32 2.63
C GLU A 224 -20.88 -18.36 3.80
N TRP A 225 -20.63 -17.08 3.54
CA TRP A 225 -20.48 -16.08 4.59
C TRP A 225 -21.80 -15.83 5.34
N GLU A 226 -22.93 -15.79 4.64
CA GLU A 226 -24.26 -15.70 5.24
C GLU A 226 -24.60 -16.94 6.07
N SER A 227 -24.33 -18.14 5.56
CA SER A 227 -24.61 -19.40 6.28
C SER A 227 -23.74 -19.57 7.52
N ALA A 228 -22.54 -18.99 7.52
CA ALA A 228 -21.67 -18.86 8.69
C ALA A 228 -22.16 -17.81 9.71
N GLY A 229 -23.26 -17.11 9.45
CA GLY A 229 -23.81 -16.07 10.34
C GLY A 229 -23.09 -14.73 10.26
N ARG A 230 -22.44 -14.43 9.13
CA ARG A 230 -21.63 -13.22 8.90
C ARG A 230 -20.62 -13.00 10.04
N PRO A 231 -19.71 -13.96 10.28
CA PRO A 231 -18.74 -13.84 11.35
C PRO A 231 -17.96 -12.54 11.17
N ALA A 232 -17.95 -11.72 12.22
CA ALA A 232 -17.14 -10.52 12.23
C ALA A 232 -15.65 -10.91 12.18
N PRO A 233 -14.75 -10.11 11.60
CA PRO A 233 -13.32 -10.46 11.50
C PRO A 233 -12.68 -10.85 12.84
N GLU A 234 -13.20 -10.30 13.94
CA GLU A 234 -12.74 -10.55 15.31
C GLU A 234 -13.03 -11.99 15.80
N VAL A 235 -13.95 -12.71 15.14
CA VAL A 235 -14.29 -14.12 15.42
C VAL A 235 -13.18 -15.07 14.95
N HIS A 236 -12.30 -14.61 14.05
CA HIS A 236 -11.16 -15.35 13.55
C HIS A 236 -9.85 -14.71 14.01
N PRO A 237 -9.48 -14.84 15.29
CA PRO A 237 -8.23 -14.28 15.78
C PRO A 237 -7.07 -14.90 15.01
N PRO A 238 -6.26 -14.08 14.32
CA PRO A 238 -5.10 -14.57 13.58
C PRO A 238 -4.04 -15.06 14.58
N LEU A 239 -3.62 -16.31 14.44
CA LEU A 239 -2.54 -16.90 15.20
C LEU A 239 -1.36 -17.18 14.27
N LEU A 240 -0.21 -16.58 14.58
CA LEU A 240 1.05 -16.89 13.92
C LEU A 240 1.70 -18.07 14.64
N ALA A 241 1.74 -19.22 13.98
CA ALA A 241 2.45 -20.41 14.45
C ALA A 241 3.76 -20.53 13.69
N ARG A 242 4.86 -20.79 14.40
CA ARG A 242 6.13 -21.14 13.74
C ARG A 242 5.96 -22.49 13.06
N ARG A 243 6.33 -22.59 11.78
CA ARG A 243 6.27 -23.86 11.06
C ARG A 243 7.30 -24.81 11.66
N GLU A 244 6.86 -25.99 12.08
CA GLU A 244 7.73 -27.02 12.68
C GLU A 244 8.67 -27.63 11.63
N ASP A 245 9.83 -28.08 12.10
CA ASP A 245 10.87 -28.66 11.24
C ASP A 245 10.33 -29.90 10.49
N GLY A 246 10.48 -29.90 9.16
CA GLY A 246 10.11 -31.04 8.30
C GLY A 246 8.86 -30.87 7.43
N GLN A 247 8.13 -29.76 7.52
CA GLN A 247 6.91 -29.49 6.71
C GLN A 247 7.10 -28.46 5.58
N GLY A 248 8.35 -28.23 5.14
CA GLY A 248 8.67 -27.33 4.02
C GLY A 248 9.71 -26.27 4.38
N PRO A 249 9.84 -25.19 3.58
CA PRO A 249 10.78 -24.12 3.88
C PRO A 249 10.45 -23.46 5.22
N VAL A 250 11.50 -23.14 5.98
CA VAL A 250 11.45 -22.50 7.29
C VAL A 250 10.64 -21.22 7.20
N GLY A 251 9.63 -21.07 8.06
CA GLY A 251 8.71 -19.94 8.00
C GLY A 251 7.67 -19.91 9.12
N TRP A 252 6.68 -19.04 8.96
CA TRP A 252 5.55 -18.87 9.87
C TRP A 252 4.25 -19.13 9.12
N ASP A 253 3.32 -19.84 9.76
CA ASP A 253 1.97 -20.06 9.28
C ASP A 253 1.03 -19.08 9.97
N LEU A 254 0.24 -18.34 9.18
CA LEU A 254 -0.94 -17.65 9.69
C LEU A 254 -2.08 -18.66 9.74
N ARG A 255 -2.57 -18.96 10.94
CA ARG A 255 -3.76 -19.78 11.16
C ARG A 255 -4.88 -18.90 11.69
N LEU A 256 -6.02 -18.94 11.04
CA LEU A 256 -7.24 -18.36 11.60
C LEU A 256 -7.83 -19.41 12.54
N ALA A 257 -7.96 -19.09 13.83
CA ALA A 257 -8.66 -20.00 14.74
C ALA A 257 -10.13 -20.07 14.34
N GLY A 258 -10.65 -21.28 14.12
CA GLY A 258 -12.09 -21.50 14.04
C GLY A 258 -12.73 -21.29 15.41
N ALA A 259 -13.99 -20.83 15.44
CA ALA A 259 -14.78 -20.91 16.66
C ALA A 259 -14.73 -22.36 17.19
N PRO A 260 -14.62 -22.58 18.52
CA PRO A 260 -14.53 -23.93 19.05
C PRO A 260 -15.75 -24.72 18.63
N GLU A 261 -15.54 -25.80 17.86
CA GLU A 261 -16.57 -26.80 17.66
C GLU A 261 -16.97 -27.28 19.06
N THR A 262 -18.18 -26.93 19.50
CA THR A 262 -18.77 -27.57 20.66
C THR A 262 -18.92 -29.05 20.33
N CYS A 263 -17.94 -29.85 20.76
CA CYS A 263 -18.07 -31.29 20.81
C CYS A 263 -19.29 -31.62 21.66
N ALA A 264 -20.40 -31.94 21.01
CA ALA A 264 -21.47 -32.69 21.64
C ALA A 264 -20.90 -34.07 22.00
N GLY A 265 -20.67 -34.29 23.29
CA GLY A 265 -20.34 -35.62 23.82
C GLY A 265 -21.57 -36.54 23.75
N PRO A 266 -21.34 -37.88 23.77
CA PRO A 266 -22.36 -38.90 23.53
C PRO A 266 -23.48 -38.93 24.56
#